data_AF-A0A223P9W3-F1
#
_entry.id   AF-A0A223P9W3-F1
#
_cell.length_a   1.000
_cell.length_b   1.000
_cell.length_c   1.000
_cell.angle_alpha   90.00
_cell.angle_beta   90.00
_cell.angle_gamma   90.00
#
_symmetry.space_group_name_H-M   'P 1'
#
loop_
_entity.id
_entity.type
_entity.pdbx_description
1 polymer ?
#
loop_
_entity_poly.entity_id
_entity_poly.type
_entity_poly.pdbx_seq_one_letter_code
_entity_poly.pdbx_strand_id
1 'polypeptide(L)'
;MQEDIEQLKKITTFAIGMVGFVGHISKGENLYKRIRNAKNARDIFENIFQSTSSTNEARMYAACGLKKTSPASFRGAVKNLKQTNETVSVFRADILNKEKISDVLASIENAGCNDGSIAR
;
A
#
# COMPACT_ATOMS: atom_id res chain seq x y z
N MET A 1 -16.28 -1.53 -6.58
CA MET A 1 -15.20 -2.55 -6.53
C MET A 1 -14.29 -2.49 -7.76
N GLN A 2 -14.74 -2.78 -8.99
CA GLN A 2 -13.84 -2.70 -10.16
C GLN A 2 -13.26 -1.27 -10.35
N GLU A 3 -14.10 -0.25 -10.19
CA GLU A 3 -13.64 1.14 -10.23
C GLU A 3 -12.61 1.45 -9.13
N ASP A 4 -12.84 0.96 -7.89
CA ASP A 4 -11.90 1.18 -6.79
C ASP A 4 -10.51 0.57 -7.08
N ILE A 5 -10.49 -0.61 -7.70
CA ILE A 5 -9.27 -1.30 -8.12
C ILE A 5 -8.53 -0.46 -9.16
N GLU A 6 -9.23 -0.03 -10.21
CA GLU A 6 -8.63 0.76 -11.29
C GLU A 6 -8.16 2.13 -10.81
N GLN A 7 -8.84 2.74 -9.84
CA GLN A 7 -8.39 3.98 -9.21
C GLN A 7 -7.16 3.72 -8.33
N LEU A 8 -7.13 2.63 -7.56
CA LEU A 8 -6.00 2.32 -6.68
C LEU A 8 -4.73 2.09 -7.49
N LYS A 9 -4.81 1.37 -8.61
CA LYS A 9 -3.67 1.13 -9.53
C LYS A 9 -2.98 2.40 -10.01
N LYS A 10 -3.70 3.53 -10.03
CA LYS A 10 -3.23 4.83 -10.55
C LYS A 10 -2.81 5.81 -9.46
N ILE A 11 -2.88 5.43 -8.17
CA ILE A 11 -2.50 6.31 -7.07
C ILE A 11 -0.99 6.60 -7.14
N THR A 12 -0.60 7.85 -7.05
CA THR A 12 0.81 8.29 -7.14
C THR A 12 1.40 8.68 -5.78
N THR A 13 0.69 8.40 -4.69
CA THR A 13 1.15 8.72 -3.33
C THR A 13 0.71 7.64 -2.35
N PHE A 14 1.67 7.03 -1.68
CA PHE A 14 1.45 6.07 -0.61
C PHE A 14 1.33 6.80 0.72
N ALA A 15 0.22 6.62 1.41
CA ALA A 15 -0.11 7.33 2.64
C ALA A 15 -1.04 6.45 3.49
N ILE A 16 -0.63 6.19 4.73
CA ILE A 16 -1.41 5.44 5.70
C ILE A 16 -1.48 6.27 6.99
N GLY A 17 -2.69 6.49 7.48
CA GLY A 17 -2.98 7.38 8.60
C GLY A 17 -3.33 8.80 8.15
N MET A 18 -3.40 9.70 9.14
CA MET A 18 -3.74 11.10 8.91
C MET A 18 -2.57 11.83 8.23
N VAL A 19 -2.85 12.48 7.10
CA VAL A 19 -1.87 13.26 6.33
C VAL A 19 -2.38 14.66 6.00
N GLY A 20 -1.45 15.56 5.67
CA GLY A 20 -1.69 16.98 5.40
C GLY A 20 -1.90 17.81 6.67
N PHE A 21 -1.85 19.13 6.50
CA PHE A 21 -1.89 20.11 7.60
C PHE A 21 -3.13 19.99 8.50
N VAL A 22 -4.32 19.84 7.90
CA VAL A 22 -5.58 19.66 8.63
C VAL A 22 -5.78 18.20 9.07
N GLY A 23 -5.01 17.26 8.52
CA GLY A 23 -5.15 15.82 8.77
C GLY A 23 -6.36 15.23 8.05
N HIS A 24 -6.13 14.36 7.06
CA HIS A 24 -7.17 13.59 6.39
C HIS A 24 -6.67 12.20 6.01
N ILE A 25 -7.60 11.27 5.80
CA ILE A 25 -7.29 9.95 5.25
C ILE A 25 -7.14 10.08 3.73
N SER A 26 -6.03 9.58 3.21
CA SER A 26 -5.71 9.68 1.79
C SER A 26 -6.72 8.94 0.91
N LYS A 27 -6.86 9.37 -0.35
CA LYS A 27 -7.70 8.65 -1.33
C LYS A 27 -7.24 7.20 -1.49
N GLY A 28 -5.93 6.97 -1.54
CA GLY A 28 -5.35 5.64 -1.66
C GLY A 28 -5.68 4.74 -0.47
N GLU A 29 -5.61 5.27 0.75
CA GLU A 29 -6.00 4.52 1.95
C GLU A 29 -7.48 4.19 1.99
N ASN A 30 -8.35 5.12 1.58
CA ASN A 30 -9.79 4.86 1.49
C ASN A 30 -10.10 3.74 0.48
N LEU A 31 -9.47 3.76 -0.69
CA LEU A 31 -9.59 2.69 -1.69
C LEU A 31 -9.08 1.35 -1.16
N TYR A 32 -7.89 1.36 -0.53
CA TYR A 32 -7.31 0.20 0.14
C TYR A 32 -8.27 -0.39 1.19
N LYS A 33 -8.85 0.42 2.07
CA LYS A 33 -9.80 -0.02 3.11
C LYS A 33 -11.03 -0.66 2.50
N ARG A 34 -11.60 -0.08 1.43
CA ARG A 34 -12.75 -0.66 0.71
C ARG A 34 -12.41 -2.01 0.09
N ILE A 35 -11.27 -2.12 -0.59
CA ILE A 35 -10.82 -3.37 -1.23
C ILE A 35 -10.51 -4.44 -0.17
N ARG A 36 -9.90 -4.07 0.95
CA ARG A 36 -9.59 -4.99 2.05
C ARG A 36 -10.81 -5.70 2.63
N ASN A 37 -11.98 -5.05 2.60
CA ASN A 37 -13.24 -5.62 3.09
C ASN A 37 -13.93 -6.53 2.07
N ALA A 38 -13.41 -6.66 0.85
CA ALA A 38 -13.94 -7.57 -0.17
C ALA A 38 -13.63 -9.04 0.17
N LYS A 39 -14.53 -9.96 -0.22
CA LYS A 39 -14.31 -11.41 0.00
C LYS A 39 -13.06 -11.95 -0.72
N ASN A 40 -12.72 -11.37 -1.87
CA ASN A 40 -11.57 -11.71 -2.70
C ASN A 40 -10.43 -10.68 -2.57
N ALA A 41 -10.32 -9.99 -1.42
CA ALA A 41 -9.31 -8.95 -1.20
C ALA A 41 -7.88 -9.43 -1.49
N ARG A 42 -7.56 -10.67 -1.11
CA ARG A 42 -6.25 -11.28 -1.37
C ARG A 42 -5.91 -11.28 -2.86
N ASP A 43 -6.78 -11.87 -3.69
CA ASP A 43 -6.56 -11.98 -5.14
C ASP A 43 -6.49 -10.60 -5.80
N ILE A 44 -7.30 -9.66 -5.33
CA ILE A 44 -7.26 -8.28 -5.82
C ILE A 44 -5.89 -7.65 -5.53
N PHE A 45 -5.39 -7.75 -4.30
CA PHE A 45 -4.09 -7.20 -3.95
C PHE A 45 -2.93 -7.91 -4.65
N GLU A 46 -3.00 -9.22 -4.83
CA GLU A 46 -2.01 -9.98 -5.61
C GLU A 46 -1.93 -9.50 -7.06
N ASN A 47 -3.10 -9.28 -7.70
CA ASN A 47 -3.19 -8.74 -9.05
C ASN A 47 -2.64 -7.31 -9.16
N ILE A 48 -2.95 -6.42 -8.20
CA ILE A 48 -2.41 -5.05 -8.19
C ILE A 48 -0.90 -5.08 -7.98
N PHE A 49 -0.41 -5.94 -7.08
CA PHE A 49 1.02 -6.03 -6.78
C PHE A 49 1.84 -6.50 -7.99
N GLN A 50 1.35 -7.50 -8.73
CA GLN A 50 2.04 -8.08 -9.89
C GLN A 50 1.82 -7.28 -11.19
N SER A 51 0.85 -6.39 -11.23
CA SER A 51 0.49 -5.62 -12.42
C SER A 51 1.60 -4.61 -12.79
N THR A 52 2.04 -4.67 -14.04
CA THR A 52 3.00 -3.71 -14.63
C THR A 52 2.40 -2.32 -14.87
N SER A 53 1.07 -2.22 -14.97
CA SER A 53 0.34 -0.96 -15.13
C SER A 53 0.00 -0.27 -13.81
N SER A 54 0.31 -0.90 -12.67
CA SER A 54 0.14 -0.31 -11.35
C SER A 54 1.34 0.53 -10.97
N THR A 55 1.11 1.71 -10.40
CA THR A 55 2.17 2.54 -9.84
C THR A 55 2.88 1.85 -8.69
N ASN A 56 4.09 2.29 -8.37
CA ASN A 56 4.83 1.73 -7.24
C ASN A 56 4.10 2.01 -5.90
N GLU A 57 3.41 3.14 -5.77
CA GLU A 57 2.59 3.46 -4.60
C GLU A 57 1.37 2.54 -4.48
N ALA A 58 0.70 2.20 -5.60
CA ALA A 58 -0.37 1.22 -5.62
C ALA A 58 0.12 -0.16 -5.17
N ARG A 59 1.32 -0.56 -5.61
CA ARG A 59 1.97 -1.79 -5.15
C ARG A 59 2.26 -1.76 -3.65
N MET A 60 2.56 -0.60 -3.06
CA MET A 60 2.72 -0.49 -1.60
C MET A 60 1.41 -0.72 -0.84
N TYR A 61 0.29 -0.16 -1.32
CA TYR A 61 -1.03 -0.49 -0.76
C TYR A 61 -1.39 -1.97 -0.91
N ALA A 62 -1.05 -2.58 -2.05
CA ALA A 62 -1.24 -4.00 -2.27
C ALA A 62 -0.37 -4.84 -1.32
N ALA A 63 0.88 -4.44 -1.10
CA ALA A 63 1.78 -5.08 -0.14
C ALA A 63 1.19 -5.04 1.29
N CYS A 64 0.63 -3.90 1.72
CA CYS A 64 -0.12 -3.79 2.97
C CYS A 64 -1.28 -4.79 3.05
N GLY A 65 -2.05 -4.90 1.95
CA GLY A 65 -3.20 -5.81 1.85
C GLY A 65 -2.79 -7.27 1.95
N LEU A 66 -1.74 -7.66 1.23
CA LEU A 66 -1.16 -9.00 1.29
C LEU A 66 -0.60 -9.32 2.67
N LYS A 67 0.12 -8.39 3.32
CA LYS A 67 0.64 -8.60 4.68
C LYS A 67 -0.48 -8.90 5.69
N LYS A 68 -1.65 -8.25 5.55
CA LYS A 68 -2.81 -8.49 6.45
C LYS A 68 -3.62 -9.74 6.08
N THR A 69 -3.77 -10.06 4.80
CA THR A 69 -4.62 -11.17 4.34
C THR A 69 -3.86 -12.49 4.20
N SER A 70 -2.57 -12.45 3.84
CA SER A 70 -1.69 -13.60 3.65
C SER A 70 -0.21 -13.25 3.81
N PRO A 71 0.35 -13.35 5.04
CA PRO A 71 1.76 -13.09 5.31
C PRO A 71 2.74 -13.97 4.50
N ALA A 72 2.31 -15.18 4.10
CA ALA A 72 3.11 -16.06 3.25
C ALA A 72 3.23 -15.52 1.82
N SER A 73 2.11 -15.07 1.23
CA SER A 73 2.10 -14.47 -0.11
C SER A 73 2.89 -13.17 -0.18
N PHE A 74 2.83 -12.37 0.89
CA PHE A 74 3.62 -11.14 1.00
C PHE A 74 5.12 -11.42 0.81
N ARG A 75 5.69 -12.37 1.57
CA ARG A 75 7.14 -12.66 1.53
C ARG A 75 7.62 -13.10 0.14
N GLY A 76 6.83 -13.91 -0.55
CA GLY A 76 7.14 -14.33 -1.92
C GLY A 76 7.06 -13.18 -2.91
N ALA A 77 5.99 -12.38 -2.84
CA ALA A 77 5.73 -11.29 -3.77
C ALA A 77 6.77 -10.17 -3.65
N VAL A 78 7.16 -9.79 -2.44
CA VAL A 78 8.06 -8.64 -2.21
C VAL A 78 9.53 -8.91 -2.53
N LYS A 79 9.93 -10.18 -2.71
CA LYS A 79 11.34 -10.57 -2.90
C LYS A 79 11.99 -9.86 -4.09
N ASN A 80 11.31 -9.82 -5.23
CA ASN A 80 11.83 -9.20 -6.45
C ASN A 80 11.84 -7.67 -6.33
N LEU A 81 10.79 -7.10 -5.72
CA LEU A 81 10.64 -5.64 -5.59
C LEU A 81 11.63 -5.04 -4.58
N LYS A 82 12.06 -5.81 -3.57
CA LYS A 82 13.13 -5.41 -2.64
C LYS A 82 14.51 -5.27 -3.30
N GLN A 83 14.70 -5.85 -4.49
CA GLN A 83 15.96 -5.78 -5.22
C GLN A 83 16.01 -4.60 -6.20
N THR A 84 14.93 -3.83 -6.34
CA THR A 84 14.89 -2.67 -7.23
C THR A 84 15.40 -1.41 -6.52
N ASN A 85 16.01 -0.50 -7.28
CA ASN A 85 16.39 0.84 -6.81
C ASN A 85 15.26 1.87 -7.04
N GLU A 86 14.04 1.41 -7.24
CA GLU A 86 12.90 2.28 -7.46
C GLU A 86 12.46 2.99 -6.18
N THR A 87 11.79 4.12 -6.37
CA THR A 87 11.28 4.94 -5.27
C THR A 87 9.77 5.05 -5.33
N VAL A 88 9.19 5.39 -4.18
CA VAL A 88 7.78 5.66 -3.98
C VAL A 88 7.61 6.99 -3.28
N SER A 89 6.60 7.74 -3.68
CA SER A 89 6.22 8.98 -3.00
C SER A 89 5.39 8.61 -1.77
N VAL A 90 5.94 8.88 -0.59
CA VAL A 90 5.34 8.55 0.71
C VAL A 90 4.94 9.84 1.41
N PHE A 91 3.67 9.95 1.77
CA PHE A 91 3.13 11.07 2.53
C PHE A 91 2.87 10.65 3.96
N ARG A 92 3.56 11.28 4.91
CA ARG A 92 3.42 11.06 6.35
C ARG A 92 3.28 12.40 7.06
N ALA A 93 2.31 12.50 7.96
CA ALA A 93 1.95 13.79 8.58
C ALA A 93 1.78 14.86 7.49
N ASP A 94 2.54 15.94 7.53
CA ASP A 94 2.52 17.05 6.58
C ASP A 94 3.67 17.02 5.56
N ILE A 95 4.45 15.93 5.48
CA ILE A 95 5.65 15.83 4.63
C ILE A 95 5.51 14.74 3.55
N LEU A 96 5.70 15.14 2.29
CA LEU A 96 5.81 14.23 1.14
C LEU A 96 7.28 13.96 0.81
N ASN A 97 7.70 12.70 0.93
CA ASN A 97 9.07 12.25 0.68
C ASN A 97 9.12 11.22 -0.46
N LYS A 98 10.30 11.04 -1.06
CA LYS A 98 10.58 9.88 -1.91
C LYS A 98 11.44 8.89 -1.13
N GLU A 99 10.90 7.69 -0.91
CA GLU A 99 11.57 6.61 -0.19
C GLU A 99 11.86 5.44 -1.14
N LYS A 100 12.90 4.66 -0.87
CA LYS A 100 13.16 3.44 -1.67
C LYS A 100 12.05 2.43 -1.40
N ILE A 101 11.66 1.70 -2.44
CA ILE A 101 10.69 0.61 -2.30
C ILE A 101 11.14 -0.43 -1.27
N SER A 102 12.43 -0.77 -1.25
CA SER A 102 13.00 -1.70 -0.28
C SER A 102 12.75 -1.29 1.17
N ASP A 103 12.92 0.00 1.47
CA ASP A 103 12.77 0.55 2.82
C ASP A 103 11.30 0.56 3.24
N VAL A 104 10.40 0.95 2.33
CA VAL A 104 8.96 0.92 2.59
C VAL A 104 8.46 -0.51 2.78
N LEU A 105 8.89 -1.46 1.95
CA LEU A 105 8.52 -2.87 2.10
C LEU A 105 9.05 -3.49 3.40
N ALA A 106 10.27 -3.12 3.82
CA ALA A 106 10.82 -3.54 5.11
C ALA A 106 9.99 -2.98 6.28
N SER A 107 9.56 -1.72 6.20
CA SER A 107 8.65 -1.12 7.19
C SER A 107 7.31 -1.88 7.25
N ILE A 108 6.71 -2.18 6.10
CA ILE A 108 5.46 -2.96 6.02
C ILE A 108 5.64 -4.38 6.58
N GLU A 109 6.78 -5.02 6.34
CA GLU A 109 7.06 -6.36 6.85
C GLU A 109 7.14 -6.39 8.38
N ASN A 110 7.86 -5.43 8.96
CA ASN A 110 8.16 -5.34 10.38
C ASN A 110 7.01 -4.77 11.21
N ALA A 111 6.42 -3.66 10.76
CA ALA A 111 5.41 -2.91 11.51
C ALA A 111 3.99 -3.07 10.93
N GLY A 112 3.85 -3.65 9.74
CA GLY A 112 2.58 -3.66 9.02
C GLY A 112 2.19 -2.29 8.49
N CYS A 113 0.92 -2.14 8.11
CA CYS A 113 0.34 -0.85 7.78
C CYS A 113 -0.70 -0.54 8.85
N ASN A 114 -0.35 0.38 9.74
CA ASN A 114 -1.22 0.86 10.81
C ASN A 114 -2.22 1.85 10.24
N ASP A 115 -3.37 1.35 9.78
CA ASP A 115 -4.48 2.13 9.20
C ASP A 115 -5.30 2.95 10.22
N GLY A 116 -4.65 3.46 11.26
CA GLY A 116 -5.29 4.26 12.30
C GLY A 116 -6.16 3.44 13.25
N SER A 117 -6.00 2.12 13.33
CA SER A 117 -6.41 1.38 14.52
C SER A 117 -5.50 1.81 15.66
N ILE A 118 -5.93 2.86 16.35
CA ILE A 118 -5.45 3.27 17.66
C ILE A 118 -5.34 1.98 18.48
N ALA A 119 -4.12 1.53 18.75
CA ALA A 119 -3.91 0.58 19.82
C ALA A 119 -4.44 1.27 21.07
N ARG A 120 -5.60 0.80 21.56
CA ARG A 120 -6.02 1.10 22.92
C ARG A 120 -5.03 0.47 23.90
#